data_AF-A0A3D3ZVV6-F1
#
_entry.id   AF-A0A3D3ZVV6-F1
#
_cell.length_a   1.000
_cell.length_b   1.000
_cell.length_c   1.000
_cell.angle_alpha   90.00
_cell.angle_beta   90.00
_cell.angle_gamma   90.00
#
_symmetry.space_group_name_H-M   'P 1'
#
loop_
_entity.id
_entity.type
_entity.pdbx_description
1 polymer ?
#
loop_
_entity_poly.entity_id
_entity_poly.type
_entity_poly.pdbx_seq_one_letter_code
_entity_poly.pdbx_strand_id
1 'polypeptide(L)' 'MIRFIHTSDLHLGSRFGNLPEEVRGRLVDARHQILDRLVQAACDHDAAHILVAGDVFDTET' A
#
# COMPACT_ATOMS: atom_id res chain seq x y z
N MET A 1 -23.00 -0.86 13.48
CA MET A 1 -22.78 -1.08 12.03
C MET A 1 -21.29 -1.30 11.85
N ILE A 2 -20.87 -2.30 11.07
CA ILE A 2 -19.45 -2.54 10.81
C ILE A 2 -18.96 -1.59 9.71
N ARG A 3 -17.78 -0.99 9.90
CA ARG A 3 -17.11 -0.17 8.88
C ARG A 3 -15.68 -0.66 8.72
N PHE A 4 -15.26 -0.82 7.47
CA PHE A 4 -13.92 -1.25 7.13
C PHE A 4 -13.47 -0.59 5.84
N ILE A 5 -12.16 -0.46 5.67
CA ILE A 5 -11.54 -0.13 4.38
C ILE A 5 -11.22 -1.43 3.67
N HIS A 6 -11.50 -1.50 2.38
CA HIS A 6 -11.11 -2.62 1.53
C HIS A 6 -10.13 -2.13 0.46
N THR A 7 -9.04 -2.88 0.26
CA THR A 7 -8.02 -2.56 -0.74
C THR A 7 -7.37 -3.85 -1.26
N SER A 8 -6.61 -3.75 -2.34
CA SER A 8 -5.79 -4.82 -2.91
C SER A 8 -4.54 -4.20 -3.59
N ASP A 9 -3.66 -5.04 -4.15
CA ASP A 9 -2.61 -4.63 -5.11
C ASP A 9 -1.61 -3.59 -4.55
N LEU A 10 -1.18 -3.81 -3.30
CA LEU A 10 -0.20 -2.94 -2.67
C LEU A 10 1.20 -3.09 -3.29
N HIS A 11 1.55 -4.30 -3.77
CA HIS A 11 2.80 -4.60 -4.45
C HIS A 11 4.03 -4.02 -3.70
N LEU A 12 4.07 -4.19 -2.38
CA LEU A 12 5.17 -3.74 -1.53
C LEU A 12 6.46 -4.47 -1.93
N GLY A 13 7.56 -3.74 -2.03
CA GLY A 13 8.83 -4.30 -2.52
C GLY A 13 8.99 -4.28 -4.05
N SER A 14 8.03 -3.71 -4.79
CA SER A 14 8.18 -3.49 -6.24
C SER A 14 9.42 -2.66 -6.54
N ARG A 15 10.27 -3.15 -7.46
CA ARG A 15 11.57 -2.54 -7.77
C ARG A 15 11.51 -1.47 -8.85
N PHE A 16 10.39 -1.36 -9.57
CA PHE A 16 10.20 -0.39 -10.66
C PHE A 16 11.36 -0.40 -11.69
N GLY A 17 11.92 -1.57 -12.00
CA GLY A 17 13.22 -1.71 -12.67
C GLY A 17 13.34 -1.06 -14.06
N ASN A 18 12.22 -0.88 -14.76
CA ASN A 18 12.18 -0.27 -16.10
C ASN A 18 12.18 1.27 -16.07
N LEU A 19 12.22 1.90 -14.90
CA LEU A 19 12.18 3.35 -14.74
C LEU A 19 13.58 3.94 -14.47
N PRO A 20 13.79 5.24 -14.77
CA PRO A 20 15.02 5.95 -14.41
C PRO A 20 15.30 5.89 -12.90
N GLU A 21 16.57 5.80 -12.51
CA GLU A 21 17.01 5.68 -11.11
C GLU A 21 16.41 6.77 -10.20
N GLU A 22 16.40 8.01 -10.68
CA GLU A 22 15.87 9.17 -9.94
C GLU A 22 14.39 9.01 -9.55
N VAL A 23 13.63 8.21 -10.30
CA VAL A 23 12.20 7.96 -10.08
C VAL A 23 11.99 6.70 -9.24
N ARG A 24 12.88 5.69 -9.34
CA ARG A 24 12.75 4.41 -8.64
C ARG A 24 12.62 4.58 -7.13
N GLY A 25 13.56 5.27 -6.49
CA GLY A 25 13.55 5.48 -5.04
C GLY A 25 12.27 6.13 -4.56
N ARG A 26 11.81 7.17 -5.26
CA ARG A 26 10.56 7.89 -4.92
C ARG A 26 9.32 7.00 -5.01
N LEU A 27 9.27 6.10 -5.99
CA LEU A 27 8.14 5.19 -6.14
C LEU A 27 8.15 4.06 -5.10
N VAL A 28 9.33 3.54 -4.77
CA VAL A 28 9.48 2.59 -3.65
C VAL A 28 8.99 3.21 -2.36
N ASP A 29 9.41 4.44 -2.06
CA ASP A 29 8.98 5.17 -0.86
C ASP A 29 7.46 5.42 -0.87
N ALA A 30 6.93 5.88 -2.02
CA ALA A 30 5.50 6.14 -2.18
C ALA A 30 4.66 4.87 -1.95
N ARG A 31 5.18 3.70 -2.33
CA ARG A 31 4.52 2.40 -2.12
C ARG A 31 4.48 2.04 -0.63
N HIS A 32 5.54 2.29 0.13
CA HIS A 32 5.53 2.08 1.58
C HIS A 32 4.58 3.04 2.31
N GLN A 33 4.51 4.30 1.86
CA GLN A 33 3.61 5.31 2.42
C GLN A 33 2.12 4.96 2.28
N ILE A 34 1.74 3.96 1.46
CA ILE A 34 0.33 3.55 1.37
C ILE A 34 -0.20 3.01 2.70
N LEU A 35 0.65 2.38 3.52
CA LEU A 35 0.25 1.83 4.81
C LEU A 35 -0.19 2.94 5.76
N ASP A 36 0.61 4.01 5.87
CA ASP A 36 0.28 5.18 6.68
C ASP A 36 -1.01 5.85 6.19
N ARG A 37 -1.21 5.96 4.87
CA ARG A 37 -2.43 6.51 4.28
C ARG A 37 -3.66 5.67 4.59
N LEU A 38 -3.55 4.34 4.55
CA LEU A 38 -4.65 3.43 4.88
C LEU A 38 -5.03 3.52 6.36
N VAL A 39 -4.03 3.60 7.25
CA VAL A 39 -4.25 3.78 8.69
C VAL A 39 -4.90 5.14 8.96
N GLN A 40 -4.39 6.21 8.36
CA GLN A 40 -4.97 7.55 8.54
C GLN A 40 -6.42 7.59 8.06
N ALA A 41 -6.70 7.04 6.88
CA ALA A 41 -8.07 6.96 6.36
C ALA A 41 -8.98 6.12 7.28
N ALA A 42 -8.46 5.04 7.87
CA ALA A 42 -9.24 4.24 8.82
C ALA A 42 -9.59 5.04 10.08
N CYS A 43 -8.64 5.80 10.62
CA CYS A 43 -8.86 6.69 11.76
C CYS A 43 -9.87 7.81 11.43
N ASP A 44 -9.69 8.50 10.30
CA ASP A 44 -10.53 9.63 9.88
C ASP A 44 -11.99 9.22 9.66
N HIS A 45 -12.21 7.96 9.29
CA HIS A 45 -13.54 7.43 9.01
C HIS A 45 -14.08 6.51 10.10
N ASP A 46 -13.43 6.37 11.26
CA ASP A 46 -13.83 5.45 12.34
C ASP A 46 -14.06 4.01 11.81
N ALA A 47 -13.13 3.54 10.98
CA ALA A 47 -13.10 2.20 10.43
C ALA A 47 -12.16 1.32 11.26
N ALA A 48 -12.71 0.38 12.02
CA ALA A 48 -11.93 -0.47 12.92
C ALA A 48 -11.12 -1.58 12.20
N HIS A 49 -11.37 -1.78 10.91
CA HIS A 49 -10.75 -2.86 10.13
C HIS A 49 -10.28 -2.37 8.76
N ILE A 50 -9.15 -2.91 8.31
CA ILE A 50 -8.65 -2.79 6.95
C ILE A 50 -8.53 -4.22 6.39
N LEU A 51 -9.20 -4.49 5.28
CA LEU A 51 -9.20 -5.78 4.61
C LEU A 51 -8.40 -5.68 3.31
N VAL A 52 -7.28 -6.40 3.25
CA VAL A 52 -6.41 -6.43 2.07
C VAL A 52 -6.63 -7.72 1.29
N ALA A 53 -7.09 -7.61 0.03
CA ALA A 53 -7.65 -8.72 -0.73
C ALA A 53 -6.65 -9.56 -1.54
N GLY A 54 -5.37 -9.20 -1.55
CA GLY A 54 -4.37 -9.86 -2.38
C GLY A 54 -3.24 -8.91 -2.78
N ASP A 55 -2.22 -9.48 -3.42
CA ASP A 55 -1.08 -8.80 -4.04
C ASP A 55 -0.44 -7.74 -3.14
N VAL A 56 -0.14 -8.18 -1.91
CA VAL A 56 0.47 -7.32 -0.88
C VAL A 56 1.95 -7.05 -1.18
N PHE A 57 2.68 -8.05 -1.69
CA PHE A 57 4.12 -7.99 -1.91
C PHE A 57 4.48 -8.38 -3.34
N ASP A 58 5.55 -7.77 -3.86
CA ASP A 58 6.12 -7.99 -5.19
C ASP A 58 7.44 -8.80 -5.15
N THR A 59 7.78 -9.37 -4.01
CA THR A 59 8.93 -10.27 -3.86
C THR A 59 8.47 -11.72 -3.99
N GLU A 60 8.99 -12.43 -4.99
CA GLU A 60 8.93 -13.90 -5.04
C GLU A 60 9.63 -14.46 -3.79
N THR A 61 8.94 -15.36 -3.07
CA THR A 61 9.53 -16.25 -2.05
C THR A 61 10.49 -17.25 -2.67
#